data_AF-A0A954H0X5-F1
#
_entry.id   AF-A0A954H0X5-F1
#
_cell.length_a   1.000
_cell.length_b   1.000
_cell.length_c   1.000
_cell.angle_alpha   90.00
_cell.angle_beta   90.00
_cell.angle_gamma   90.00
#
_symmetry.space_group_name_H-M   'P 1'
#
loop_
_entity.id
_entity.type
_entity.pdbx_description
1 polymer ?
#
loop_
_entity_poly.entity_id
_entity_poly.type
_entity_poly.pdbx_seq_one_letter_code
_entity_poly.pdbx_strand_id
1 'polypeptide(L)'
;MRNGSFCLLISLLLTGPVRGESSGIPAFLQPGQDYVMKFAGPSPFEKSVRISVGTDQAERNGGRRTKQLAIEVFTIVSRAGGSWVLVEHPKEIDDATKWNAKRVAMASLTPQSIAALQSTEDGRARLEQLRARASVEIETSRTWVNVDHVVTIRKVPIEPSQSDSPGLKDGSQ
;
A
#
# COMPACT_ATOMS: atom_id res chain seq x y z
N MET A 1 74.93 5.60 5.79
CA MET A 1 74.46 4.33 5.18
C MET A 1 72.93 4.44 5.11
N ARG A 2 72.42 4.87 3.94
CA ARG A 2 71.56 4.09 3.01
C ARG A 2 70.28 3.56 3.67
N ASN A 3 69.14 4.22 3.40
CA ASN A 3 68.08 3.82 2.45
C ASN A 3 67.16 2.72 3.05
N GLY A 4 65.83 2.74 2.94
CA GLY A 4 65.02 3.43 1.95
C GLY A 4 63.57 3.57 2.39
N SER A 5 62.97 4.62 1.85
CA SER A 5 61.54 4.90 1.85
C SER A 5 60.84 3.92 0.90
N PHE A 6 59.85 3.17 1.39
CA PHE A 6 58.95 2.40 0.54
C PHE A 6 57.64 3.17 0.39
N CYS A 7 57.54 3.98 -0.68
CA CYS A 7 56.26 4.47 -1.18
C CYS A 7 55.54 3.30 -1.85
N LEU A 8 54.51 2.77 -1.18
CA LEU A 8 53.55 1.86 -1.80
C LEU A 8 52.57 2.69 -2.63
N LEU A 9 52.79 2.74 -3.94
CA LEU A 9 51.85 3.28 -4.93
C LEU A 9 50.70 2.28 -5.11
N ILE A 10 49.57 2.51 -4.45
CA ILE A 10 48.32 1.82 -4.76
C ILE A 10 47.63 2.61 -5.89
N SER A 11 47.73 2.07 -7.10
CA SER A 11 46.95 2.53 -8.25
C SER A 11 45.47 2.24 -8.01
N LEU A 12 44.72 3.25 -7.57
CA LEU A 12 43.26 3.26 -7.65
C LEU A 12 42.86 3.34 -9.14
N LEU A 13 42.51 2.20 -9.71
CA LEU A 13 41.70 2.14 -10.92
C LEU A 13 40.35 2.80 -10.59
N LEU A 14 40.21 4.07 -10.96
CA LEU A 14 38.92 4.75 -11.08
C LEU A 14 38.13 4.04 -12.18
N THR A 15 37.45 2.96 -11.82
CA THR A 15 36.23 2.55 -12.53
C THR A 15 35.25 3.70 -12.37
N GLY A 16 35.11 4.50 -13.43
CA GLY A 16 34.11 5.55 -13.50
C GLY A 16 32.73 4.99 -13.15
N PRO A 17 31.81 5.82 -12.63
CA PRO A 17 30.46 5.34 -12.36
C PRO A 17 29.91 4.81 -13.69
N VAL A 18 29.61 3.51 -13.72
CA VAL A 18 28.67 2.97 -14.70
C VAL A 18 27.43 3.82 -14.51
N ARG A 19 27.18 4.70 -15.47
CA ARG A 19 25.97 5.49 -15.57
C ARG A 19 24.87 4.49 -15.93
N GLY A 20 24.48 3.69 -14.94
CA GLY A 20 23.29 2.87 -15.02
C GLY A 20 22.15 3.82 -15.33
N GLU A 21 21.49 3.57 -16.45
CA GLU A 21 20.22 4.21 -16.78
C GLU A 21 19.37 4.25 -15.51
N SER A 22 18.93 5.44 -15.14
CA SER A 22 18.14 5.65 -13.95
C SER A 22 16.80 4.93 -14.09
N SER A 23 16.73 3.66 -13.71
CA SER A 23 15.53 3.05 -13.16
C SER A 23 15.30 3.70 -11.78
N GLY A 24 14.91 4.98 -11.82
CA GLY A 24 14.68 5.77 -10.62
C GLY A 24 13.34 5.42 -10.01
N ILE A 25 13.26 5.45 -8.67
CA ILE A 25 11.98 5.49 -7.96
C ILE A 25 11.04 6.49 -8.66
N PRO A 26 9.81 6.08 -9.01
CA PRO A 26 8.86 6.97 -9.66
C PRO A 26 8.72 8.29 -8.88
N ALA A 27 8.87 9.42 -9.57
CA ALA A 27 8.90 10.74 -8.92
C ALA A 27 7.64 11.04 -8.09
N PHE A 28 6.52 10.39 -8.42
CA PHE A 28 5.26 10.52 -7.70
C PHE A 28 5.24 9.82 -6.34
N LEU A 29 6.21 8.95 -6.03
CA LEU A 29 6.36 8.31 -4.71
C LEU A 29 6.99 9.29 -3.72
N GLN A 30 6.17 9.76 -2.79
CA GLN A 30 6.55 10.76 -1.79
C GLN A 30 6.51 10.16 -0.38
N PRO A 31 7.52 10.43 0.46
CA PRO A 31 7.45 10.11 1.89
C PRO A 31 6.18 10.68 2.55
N GLY A 32 5.60 9.91 3.46
CA GLY A 32 4.36 10.22 4.17
C GLY A 32 3.08 9.95 3.37
N GLN A 33 3.17 9.48 2.13
CA GLN A 33 2.01 9.18 1.28
C GLN A 33 1.73 7.67 1.19
N ASP A 34 0.47 7.34 0.95
CA ASP A 34 0.02 5.96 0.77
C ASP A 34 -0.14 5.57 -0.69
N TYR A 35 0.25 4.34 -0.99
CA TYR A 35 0.11 3.75 -2.31
C TYR A 35 -0.41 2.33 -2.22
N VAL A 36 -1.23 1.98 -3.19
CA VAL A 36 -1.56 0.59 -3.48
C VAL A 36 -0.43 0.02 -4.30
N MET A 37 0.19 -1.06 -3.81
CA MET A 37 1.27 -1.77 -4.48
C MET A 37 0.85 -3.22 -4.75
N LYS A 38 1.14 -3.73 -5.95
CA LYS A 38 0.99 -5.16 -6.27
C LYS A 38 2.31 -5.73 -6.76
N PHE A 39 2.73 -6.82 -6.15
CA PHE A 39 4.01 -7.46 -6.42
C PHE A 39 3.88 -8.53 -7.50
N ALA A 40 4.97 -8.77 -8.22
CA ALA A 40 5.04 -9.87 -9.18
C ALA A 40 5.22 -11.20 -8.42
N GLY A 41 4.32 -12.15 -8.64
CA GLY A 41 4.45 -13.50 -8.08
C GLY A 41 4.26 -13.55 -6.55
N PRO A 42 4.84 -14.56 -5.86
CA PRO A 42 4.71 -14.72 -4.42
C PRO A 42 5.25 -13.51 -3.66
N SER A 43 4.42 -12.93 -2.81
CA SER A 43 4.75 -11.74 -2.02
C SER A 43 4.88 -12.10 -0.54
N PRO A 44 5.89 -11.58 0.19
CA PRO A 44 5.94 -11.71 1.65
C PRO A 44 4.77 -10.98 2.34
N PHE A 45 4.03 -10.16 1.59
CA PHE A 45 2.87 -9.42 2.04
C PHE A 45 1.55 -10.14 1.74
N GLU A 46 1.59 -11.45 1.46
CA GLU A 46 0.43 -12.27 1.16
C GLU A 46 0.45 -13.61 1.92
N LYS A 47 -0.70 -14.05 2.41
CA LYS A 47 -0.90 -15.35 3.09
C LYS A 47 -2.23 -15.97 2.68
N SER A 48 -2.20 -17.24 2.28
CA SER A 48 -3.41 -18.03 2.06
C SER A 48 -3.81 -18.76 3.33
N VAL A 49 -5.03 -18.52 3.82
CA VAL A 49 -5.59 -19.15 5.02
C VAL A 49 -6.74 -20.07 4.63
N ARG A 50 -6.71 -21.32 5.09
CA ARG A 50 -7.82 -22.26 4.92
C ARG A 50 -8.86 -22.00 6.01
N ILE A 51 -10.11 -21.82 5.61
CA ILE A 51 -11.23 -21.59 6.52
C ILE A 51 -12.23 -22.74 6.35
N SER A 52 -12.58 -23.35 7.47
CA SER A 52 -13.69 -24.30 7.56
C SER A 52 -14.98 -23.50 7.65
N VAL A 53 -15.86 -23.62 6.65
CA VAL A 53 -17.20 -23.04 6.72
C VAL A 53 -18.05 -24.00 7.54
N GLY A 54 -18.13 -23.76 8.85
CA GLY A 54 -19.11 -24.40 9.71
C GLY A 54 -20.44 -23.66 9.56
N THR A 55 -21.41 -24.28 8.88
CA THR A 55 -22.81 -23.94 9.11
C THR A 55 -23.29 -24.81 10.26
N ASP A 56 -23.72 -24.18 11.35
CA ASP A 56 -24.70 -24.80 12.22
C ASP A 56 -25.81 -25.36 11.33
N GLN A 57 -26.03 -26.68 11.46
CA GLN A 57 -27.14 -27.41 10.85
C GLN A 57 -27.06 -27.66 9.33
N ALA A 58 -26.14 -28.55 8.91
CA ALA A 58 -26.41 -29.65 7.97
C ALA A 58 -25.09 -30.36 7.61
N GLU A 59 -24.84 -31.52 8.22
CA GLU A 59 -23.85 -32.48 7.73
C GLU A 59 -24.16 -32.85 6.28
N ARG A 60 -23.23 -32.54 5.36
CA ARG A 60 -22.57 -33.53 4.47
C ARG A 60 -21.65 -32.91 3.43
N ASN A 61 -21.64 -31.59 3.22
CA ASN A 61 -20.77 -30.93 2.24
C ASN A 61 -20.10 -29.66 2.80
N GLY A 62 -19.36 -29.79 3.90
CA GLY A 62 -18.56 -28.69 4.46
C GLY A 62 -17.46 -28.26 3.49
N GLY A 63 -17.76 -27.34 2.58
CA GLY A 63 -16.83 -26.82 1.59
C GLY A 63 -15.70 -26.06 2.27
N ARG A 64 -14.45 -26.54 2.13
CA ARG A 64 -13.26 -25.78 2.52
C ARG A 64 -13.11 -24.59 1.58
N ARG A 65 -13.01 -23.38 2.13
CA ARG A 65 -12.70 -22.17 1.36
C ARG A 65 -11.30 -21.68 1.73
N THR A 66 -10.56 -21.20 0.74
CA THR A 66 -9.29 -20.50 0.97
C THR A 66 -9.56 -19.00 0.93
N LYS A 67 -9.14 -18.28 1.97
CA LYS A 67 -9.13 -16.82 2.01
C LYS A 67 -7.70 -16.34 1.81
N GLN A 68 -7.49 -15.41 0.89
CA GLN A 68 -6.20 -14.74 0.72
C GLN A 68 -6.20 -13.45 1.54
N LEU A 69 -5.17 -13.28 2.37
CA LEU A 69 -4.87 -12.06 3.08
C LEU A 69 -3.70 -11.39 2.37
N ALA A 70 -3.83 -10.12 2.02
CA ALA A 70 -2.83 -9.36 1.29
C ALA A 70 -2.75 -7.94 1.84
N ILE A 71 -1.55 -7.47 2.15
CA ILE A 71 -1.31 -6.05 2.40
C ILE A 71 -1.18 -5.40 1.04
N GLU A 72 -2.13 -4.53 0.71
CA GLU A 72 -2.17 -3.87 -0.59
C GLU A 72 -1.73 -2.41 -0.47
N VAL A 73 -2.00 -1.77 0.67
CA VAL A 73 -1.67 -0.36 0.91
C VAL A 73 -0.40 -0.25 1.74
N PHE A 74 0.51 0.61 1.31
CA PHE A 74 1.80 0.85 1.95
C PHE A 74 2.01 2.35 2.12
N THR A 75 2.50 2.78 3.28
CA THR A 75 2.93 4.16 3.51
C THR A 75 4.42 4.27 3.20
N ILE A 76 4.82 5.18 2.31
CA ILE A 76 6.24 5.43 2.05
C ILE A 76 6.83 6.18 3.25
N VAL A 77 7.86 5.63 3.88
CA VAL A 77 8.57 6.28 4.99
C VAL A 77 9.77 7.07 4.46
N SER A 78 10.57 6.46 3.59
CA SER A 78 11.76 7.08 3.00
C SER A 78 12.15 6.45 1.68
N ARG A 79 12.99 7.16 0.93
CA ARG A 79 13.57 6.67 -0.34
C ARG A 79 15.07 6.53 -0.15
N ALA A 80 15.62 5.35 -0.43
CA ALA A 80 17.05 5.21 -0.68
C ALA A 80 17.30 5.48 -2.18
N GLY A 81 18.51 5.86 -2.57
CA GLY A 81 18.84 5.96 -3.99
C GLY A 81 18.57 4.64 -4.74
N GLY A 82 18.40 4.72 -6.06
CA GLY A 82 18.00 3.57 -6.89
C GLY A 82 16.49 3.28 -6.78
N SER A 83 16.12 1.99 -6.70
CA SER A 83 14.75 1.49 -6.70
C SER A 83 14.23 1.07 -5.32
N TRP A 84 14.88 1.48 -4.23
CA TRP A 84 14.55 1.02 -2.88
C TRP A 84 13.75 2.06 -2.08
N VAL A 85 12.59 1.66 -1.57
CA VAL A 85 11.74 2.47 -0.69
C VAL A 85 11.51 1.76 0.64
N LEU A 86 11.58 2.50 1.74
CA LEU A 86 11.18 2.00 3.04
C LEU A 86 9.67 2.20 3.15
N VAL A 87 8.94 1.10 3.35
CA VAL A 87 7.48 1.14 3.50
C VAL A 87 7.08 0.75 4.91
N GLU A 88 6.00 1.36 5.38
CA GLU A 88 5.29 0.97 6.60
C GLU A 88 4.03 0.16 6.23
N HIS A 89 3.81 -0.90 6.99
CA HIS A 89 2.76 -1.90 6.78
C HIS A 89 2.35 -2.50 8.15
N PRO A 90 1.23 -3.24 8.27
CA PRO A 90 0.88 -3.88 9.53
C PRO A 90 1.93 -4.95 9.86
N LYS A 91 2.26 -5.08 11.13
CA LYS A 91 3.25 -6.05 11.61
C LYS A 91 2.81 -7.48 11.32
N GLU A 92 1.55 -7.78 11.57
CA GLU A 92 0.94 -9.08 11.33
C GLU A 92 0.08 -9.07 10.07
N ILE A 93 0.25 -10.08 9.22
CA ILE A 93 -0.53 -10.24 7.98
C ILE A 93 -2.02 -10.46 8.26
N ASP A 94 -2.37 -10.96 9.44
CA ASP A 94 -3.76 -11.20 9.84
C ASP A 94 -4.55 -9.88 10.02
N ASP A 95 -3.84 -8.74 10.19
CA ASP A 95 -4.44 -7.40 10.22
C ASP A 95 -4.52 -6.72 8.84
N ALA A 96 -4.08 -7.38 7.77
CA ALA A 96 -4.03 -6.78 6.43
C ALA A 96 -5.38 -6.20 5.96
N THR A 97 -6.50 -6.89 6.21
CA THR A 97 -7.83 -6.38 5.85
C THR A 97 -8.19 -5.11 6.62
N LYS A 98 -7.92 -5.07 7.93
CA LYS A 98 -8.19 -3.87 8.76
C LYS A 98 -7.29 -2.72 8.33
N TRP A 99 -6.02 -3.01 8.05
CA TRP A 99 -5.05 -2.04 7.59
C TRP A 99 -5.46 -1.41 6.25
N ASN A 100 -5.76 -2.22 5.23
CA ASN A 100 -6.17 -1.71 3.92
C ASN A 100 -7.44 -0.84 4.07
N ALA A 101 -8.43 -1.29 4.85
CA ALA A 101 -9.65 -0.54 5.12
C ALA A 101 -9.39 0.78 5.86
N LYS A 102 -8.49 0.78 6.84
CA LYS A 102 -8.06 1.98 7.58
C LYS A 102 -7.43 3.01 6.63
N ARG A 103 -6.45 2.60 5.81
CA ARG A 103 -5.74 3.54 4.92
C ARG A 103 -6.66 4.11 3.84
N VAL A 104 -7.55 3.29 3.26
CA VAL A 104 -8.59 3.78 2.34
C VAL A 104 -9.52 4.76 3.04
N ALA A 105 -9.97 4.45 4.26
CA ALA A 105 -10.84 5.36 5.01
C ALA A 105 -10.16 6.70 5.30
N MET A 106 -8.88 6.69 5.69
CA MET A 106 -8.11 7.92 5.90
C MET A 106 -7.96 8.74 4.61
N ALA A 107 -7.65 8.08 3.48
CA ALA A 107 -7.56 8.75 2.18
C ALA A 107 -8.90 9.36 1.73
N SER A 108 -10.01 8.73 2.10
CA SER A 108 -11.37 9.20 1.81
C SER A 108 -11.87 10.31 2.72
N LEU A 109 -11.18 10.66 3.83
CA LEU A 109 -11.60 11.71 4.77
C LEU A 109 -10.97 13.07 4.44
N THR A 110 -11.28 13.61 3.26
CA THR A 110 -10.87 14.95 2.83
C THR A 110 -11.91 16.00 3.26
N PRO A 111 -11.56 17.29 3.38
CA PRO A 111 -12.54 18.33 3.68
C PRO A 111 -13.73 18.34 2.72
N GLN A 112 -13.47 18.11 1.42
CA GLN A 112 -14.50 18.06 0.38
C GLN A 112 -15.43 16.85 0.55
N SER A 113 -14.88 15.65 0.78
CA SER A 113 -15.69 14.45 0.96
C SER A 113 -16.48 14.48 2.27
N ILE A 114 -15.92 15.03 3.35
CA ILE A 114 -16.61 15.22 4.62
C ILE A 114 -17.81 16.16 4.41
N ALA A 115 -17.62 17.30 3.75
CA ALA A 115 -18.70 18.23 3.47
C ALA A 115 -19.81 17.59 2.61
N ALA A 116 -19.43 16.83 1.57
CA ALA A 116 -20.38 16.12 0.72
C ALA A 116 -21.17 15.06 1.52
N LEU A 117 -20.50 14.25 2.33
CA LEU A 117 -21.14 13.20 3.12
C LEU A 117 -22.02 13.76 4.25
N GLN A 118 -21.70 14.92 4.82
CA GLN A 118 -22.53 15.54 5.85
C GLN A 118 -23.88 16.04 5.33
N SER A 119 -24.03 16.22 4.01
CA SER A 119 -25.24 16.78 3.40
C SER A 119 -26.44 15.84 3.37
N THR A 120 -26.24 14.53 3.60
CA THR A 120 -27.31 13.52 3.59
C THR A 120 -27.29 12.67 4.87
N GLU A 121 -28.40 12.02 5.20
CA GLU A 121 -28.46 11.07 6.34
C GLU A 121 -27.56 9.84 6.09
N ASP A 122 -27.69 9.21 4.92
CA ASP A 122 -26.86 8.08 4.52
C ASP A 122 -25.37 8.44 4.48
N GLY A 123 -25.04 9.65 4.04
CA GLY A 123 -23.68 10.17 4.04
C GLY A 123 -23.11 10.36 5.44
N ARG A 124 -23.91 10.79 6.42
CA ARG A 124 -23.49 10.88 7.83
C ARG A 124 -23.20 9.52 8.44
N ALA A 125 -24.06 8.52 8.19
CA ALA A 125 -23.80 7.14 8.60
C ALA A 125 -22.52 6.59 7.95
N ARG A 126 -22.29 6.89 6.66
CA ARG A 126 -21.06 6.51 5.97
C ARG A 126 -19.83 7.20 6.55
N LEU A 127 -19.93 8.48 6.87
CA LEU A 127 -18.86 9.25 7.48
C LEU A 127 -18.46 8.68 8.85
N GLU A 128 -19.43 8.24 9.64
CA GLU A 128 -19.17 7.55 10.91
C GLU A 128 -18.40 6.23 10.69
N GLN A 129 -18.81 5.41 9.71
CA GLN A 129 -18.09 4.18 9.37
C GLN A 129 -16.64 4.45 8.93
N LEU A 130 -16.42 5.49 8.11
CA LEU A 130 -15.07 5.88 7.68
C LEU A 130 -14.22 6.31 8.87
N ARG A 131 -14.76 7.14 9.77
CA ARG A 131 -14.08 7.55 11.00
C ARG A 131 -13.72 6.36 11.89
N ALA A 132 -14.67 5.44 12.09
CA ALA A 132 -14.46 4.24 12.89
C ALA A 132 -13.35 3.34 12.32
N ARG A 133 -13.27 3.20 10.99
CA ARG A 133 -12.18 2.46 10.33
C ARG A 133 -10.84 3.19 10.43
N ALA A 134 -10.84 4.51 10.27
CA ALA A 134 -9.64 5.33 10.36
C ALA A 134 -9.03 5.34 11.78
N SER A 135 -9.87 5.22 12.81
CA SER A 135 -9.44 5.21 14.22
C SER A 135 -8.90 3.87 14.71
N VAL A 136 -8.92 2.80 13.90
CA VAL A 136 -8.39 1.49 14.31
C VAL A 136 -6.88 1.60 14.54
N GLU A 137 -6.42 1.23 15.73
CA GLU A 137 -5.00 1.11 16.04
C GLU A 137 -4.48 -0.26 15.57
N ILE A 138 -3.35 -0.25 14.85
CA ILE A 138 -2.73 -1.45 14.29
C ILE A 138 -1.22 -1.28 14.48
N GLU A 139 -0.58 -2.28 15.08
CA GLU A 139 0.88 -2.30 15.22
C GLU A 139 1.53 -2.39 13.83
N THR A 140 2.53 -1.55 13.57
CA THR A 140 3.19 -1.47 12.27
C THR A 140 4.63 -1.94 12.32
N SER A 141 5.12 -2.36 11.16
CA SER A 141 6.52 -2.68 10.89
C SER A 141 6.99 -1.92 9.66
N ARG A 142 8.32 -1.85 9.47
CA ARG A 142 8.94 -1.18 8.33
C ARG A 142 9.89 -2.11 7.61
N THR A 143 9.78 -2.13 6.28
CA THR A 143 10.55 -3.04 5.43
C THR A 143 11.03 -2.29 4.18
N TRP A 144 12.28 -2.54 3.77
CA TRP A 144 12.78 -2.06 2.49
C TRP A 144 12.21 -2.89 1.35
N VAL A 145 11.61 -2.22 0.38
CA VAL A 145 11.00 -2.81 -0.81
C VAL A 145 11.70 -2.28 -2.05
N ASN A 146 12.08 -3.19 -2.95
CA ASN A 146 12.55 -2.82 -4.27
C ASN A 146 11.34 -2.64 -5.21
N VAL A 147 11.11 -1.41 -5.68
CA VAL A 147 9.95 -1.07 -6.51
C VAL A 147 10.01 -1.64 -7.93
N ASP A 148 11.17 -2.12 -8.39
CA ASP A 148 11.29 -2.79 -9.69
C ASP A 148 10.55 -4.14 -9.73
N HIS A 149 10.26 -4.73 -8.56
CA HIS A 149 9.45 -5.95 -8.45
C HIS A 149 7.96 -5.68 -8.27
N VAL A 150 7.54 -4.41 -8.29
CA VAL A 150 6.16 -4.00 -8.14
C VAL A 150 5.55 -3.79 -9.52
N VAL A 151 4.52 -4.58 -9.84
CA VAL A 151 3.85 -4.56 -11.14
C VAL A 151 2.92 -3.36 -11.28
N THR A 152 2.30 -2.95 -10.18
CA THR A 152 1.43 -1.76 -10.17
C THR A 152 1.65 -0.94 -8.92
N ILE A 153 1.84 0.36 -9.09
CA ILE A 153 1.88 1.35 -8.01
C ILE A 153 0.88 2.45 -8.36
N ARG A 154 -0.06 2.73 -7.47
CA ARG A 154 -1.04 3.81 -7.65
C ARG A 154 -1.35 4.48 -6.32
N LYS A 155 -1.86 5.71 -6.36
CA LYS A 155 -2.41 6.35 -5.16
C LYS A 155 -3.57 5.53 -4.60
N VAL A 156 -3.75 5.58 -3.29
CA VAL A 156 -4.93 4.99 -2.64
C VAL A 156 -6.18 5.65 -3.23
N PRO A 157 -7.18 4.85 -3.67
CA PRO A 157 -8.42 5.40 -4.19
C PRO A 157 -9.12 6.19 -3.08
N ILE A 158 -9.49 7.42 -3.41
CA ILE A 158 -10.44 8.19 -2.64
C ILE A 158 -11.81 7.66 -3.08
N GLU A 159 -12.58 7.07 -2.17
CA GLU A 159 -13.94 6.68 -2.51
C GLU A 159 -14.71 7.95 -2.89
N PRO A 160 -15.31 8.04 -4.10
CA PRO A 160 -16.11 9.19 -4.45
C PRO A 160 -17.29 9.27 -3.48
N SER A 161 -17.54 10.46 -2.93
CA SER A 161 -18.87 10.79 -2.44
C SER A 161 -19.85 10.52 -3.58
N GLN A 162 -20.99 9.89 -3.32
CA GLN A 162 -21.99 9.50 -4.34
C GLN A 162 -22.67 10.69 -5.08
N SER A 163 -21.97 11.80 -5.26
CA SER A 163 -22.39 12.97 -6.02
C SER A 163 -22.18 12.84 -7.54
N ASP A 164 -21.51 11.78 -8.02
CA ASP A 164 -21.30 11.54 -9.46
C ASP A 164 -22.30 10.51 -10.04
N SER A 165 -23.58 10.63 -9.68
CA SER A 165 -24.64 10.03 -10.50
C SER A 165 -24.90 10.94 -11.70
N PRO A 166 -24.56 10.55 -12.94
CA PRO A 166 -25.04 11.28 -14.11
C PRO A 166 -26.55 11.18 -14.11
N GLY A 167 -27.22 12.32 -13.96
CA GLY A 167 -28.67 12.40 -13.96
C GLY A 167 -29.25 11.64 -15.17
N LEU A 168 -30.21 10.76 -14.89
CA LEU A 168 -31.12 10.25 -15.90
C LEU A 168 -31.62 11.46 -16.70
N LYS A 169 -31.25 11.53 -17.99
CA LYS A 169 -32.02 12.32 -18.93
C LYS A 169 -33.36 11.61 -19.07
N ASP A 170 -34.37 12.17 -18.43
CA ASP A 170 -35.77 11.86 -18.68
C ASP A 170 -36.05 12.27 -20.14
N GLY A 171 -36.03 11.28 -21.02
CA GLY A 171 -36.41 11.42 -22.42
C GLY A 171 -37.86 10.98 -22.57
N SER A 172 -38.79 11.86 -22.21
CA SER A 172 -40.18 11.77 -22.64
C SER A 172 -40.34 12.62 -23.91
N GLN A 173 -40.50 11.95 -25.05
CA GLN A 173 -41.27 12.44 -26.20
C GLN A 173 -42.31 11.39 -26.55
#